data_AF-A0A7Y4QZ77-F1
#
_entry.id   AF-A0A7Y4QZ77-F1
#
_cell.length_a   1.000
_cell.length_b   1.000
_cell.length_c   1.000
_cell.angle_alpha   90.00
_cell.angle_beta   90.00
_cell.angle_gamma   90.00
#
_symmetry.space_group_name_H-M   'P 1'
#
loop_
_entity.id
_entity.type
_entity.pdbx_description
1 polymer ?
#
loop_
_entity_poly.entity_id
_entity_poly.type
_entity_poly.pdbx_seq_one_letter_code
_entity_poly.pdbx_strand_id
1 'polypeptide(L)'
;MKTILFFISISIIVLLIGCDQQGCNQWKNIAGELKDTDGDGWLDSANNQKIDLIIESIDLPLQTQFSEVSLVVDDNIIFDKAPATPVTIVPSSTVATSRYAGNWFIGQTQRFRARVKVFLSGETDNSEVAQLPFINKDTSYIQTLNINNKNITFHYRTQLSKFADPSPLDSTADFDRDSITDIEESRLARDDNRMGDPLKRDIIVLSGFTAPKWAITKRSIERITTVFLRRGFNFILADENSDINGLIAGQVVIANTTGTLVIPSENFGIARTDLPGIRPRHIPVIFNPFTHFVVAAEKIISTIGTFGEADFPGRDVVVMSHLSILGPDPFGLEYQAKDVMHELGHNFGLCHPGTSNAGCLTGAIPLVERSGDASCMGSPADDGGLFPPGPLGIPLPNPVAITNAFKRPLDYSPTQWINIDPSLSRNR
;
A
#
# COMPACT_ATOMS: atom_id res chain seq x y z
N MET A 1 -50.54 -3.43 -18.10
CA MET A 1 -49.14 -2.98 -17.89
C MET A 1 -48.75 -1.69 -18.63
N LYS A 2 -49.65 -0.94 -19.29
CA LYS A 2 -49.31 0.35 -19.94
C LYS A 2 -49.80 1.59 -19.20
N THR A 3 -50.57 1.43 -18.11
CA THR A 3 -51.21 2.55 -17.40
C THR A 3 -50.42 3.04 -16.19
N ILE A 4 -49.45 2.26 -15.69
CA ILE A 4 -48.66 2.62 -14.50
C ILE A 4 -47.44 3.50 -14.86
N LEU A 5 -46.88 3.36 -16.07
CA LEU A 5 -45.77 4.21 -16.52
C LEU A 5 -46.19 5.68 -16.75
N PHE A 6 -47.45 5.93 -17.09
CA PHE A 6 -47.93 7.28 -17.40
C PHE A 6 -48.13 8.17 -16.15
N PHE A 7 -48.36 7.56 -14.98
CA PHE A 7 -48.52 8.30 -13.72
C PHE A 7 -47.19 8.71 -13.07
N ILE A 8 -46.10 7.97 -13.30
CA ILE A 8 -44.77 8.32 -12.76
C ILE A 8 -44.17 9.51 -13.54
N SER A 9 -44.37 9.55 -14.86
CA SER A 9 -43.89 10.66 -15.70
C SER A 9 -44.63 11.98 -15.43
N ILE A 10 -45.93 11.92 -15.14
CA ILE A 10 -46.74 13.12 -14.86
C ILE A 10 -46.53 13.61 -13.42
N SER A 11 -46.20 12.74 -12.47
CA SER A 11 -45.89 13.17 -11.09
C SER A 11 -44.59 14.00 -11.02
N ILE A 12 -43.59 13.69 -11.85
CA ILE A 12 -42.36 14.50 -11.97
C ILE A 12 -42.64 15.82 -12.70
N ILE A 13 -43.51 15.83 -13.72
CA ILE A 13 -43.83 17.04 -14.50
C ILE A 13 -44.78 17.99 -13.74
N VAL A 14 -45.71 17.48 -12.91
CA VAL A 14 -46.58 18.31 -12.07
C VAL A 14 -45.84 18.88 -10.85
N LEU A 15 -44.78 18.21 -10.37
CA LEU A 15 -43.83 18.78 -9.39
C LEU A 15 -42.94 19.89 -9.98
N LEU A 16 -42.77 19.94 -11.31
CA LEU A 16 -41.97 20.96 -11.99
C LEU A 16 -42.74 22.26 -12.33
N ILE A 17 -44.08 22.25 -12.26
CA ILE A 17 -44.91 23.42 -12.64
C ILE A 17 -45.48 24.17 -11.42
N GLY A 18 -45.47 23.56 -10.23
CA GLY A 18 -45.94 24.17 -8.96
C GLY A 18 -44.83 24.72 -8.06
N CYS A 19 -43.69 25.10 -8.63
CA CYS A 19 -42.49 25.42 -7.87
C CYS A 19 -42.51 26.89 -7.42
N ASP A 20 -42.94 27.15 -6.19
CA ASP A 20 -42.63 28.39 -5.50
C ASP A 20 -41.13 28.68 -5.62
N GLN A 21 -40.73 29.93 -5.84
CA GLN A 21 -39.34 30.32 -6.06
C GLN A 21 -38.37 29.80 -4.99
N GLN A 22 -38.85 29.55 -3.77
CA GLN A 22 -38.07 28.93 -2.69
C GLN A 22 -37.81 27.43 -2.89
N GLY A 23 -38.80 26.67 -3.36
CA GLY A 23 -38.65 25.25 -3.67
C GLY A 23 -37.68 25.03 -4.83
N CYS A 24 -37.78 25.84 -5.88
CA CYS A 24 -36.88 25.73 -7.04
C CYS A 24 -35.45 26.15 -6.72
N ASN A 25 -35.26 27.09 -5.80
CA ASN A 25 -33.93 27.42 -5.29
C ASN A 25 -33.37 26.28 -4.43
N GLN A 26 -34.19 25.61 -3.60
CA GLN A 26 -33.76 24.43 -2.85
C GLN A 26 -33.37 23.26 -3.77
N TRP A 27 -34.15 22.97 -4.82
CA TRP A 27 -33.81 21.92 -5.80
C TRP A 27 -32.57 22.27 -6.63
N LYS A 28 -32.38 23.54 -7.03
CA LYS A 28 -31.14 23.99 -7.69
C LYS A 28 -29.92 23.86 -6.78
N ASN A 29 -30.07 24.13 -5.48
CA ASN A 29 -28.99 23.98 -4.51
C ASN A 29 -28.63 22.50 -4.32
N ILE A 30 -29.62 21.61 -4.18
CA ILE A 30 -29.38 20.16 -4.08
C ILE A 30 -28.75 19.61 -5.37
N ALA A 31 -29.22 20.05 -6.55
CA ALA A 31 -28.66 19.61 -7.82
C ALA A 31 -27.19 20.07 -8.01
N GLY A 32 -26.84 21.26 -7.52
CA GLY A 32 -25.45 21.73 -7.51
C GLY A 32 -24.57 20.99 -6.50
N GLU A 33 -25.13 20.59 -5.37
CA GLU A 33 -24.45 19.83 -4.31
C GLU A 33 -24.15 18.37 -4.69
N LEU A 34 -24.91 17.81 -5.64
CA LEU A 34 -24.77 16.43 -6.13
C LEU A 34 -24.20 16.37 -7.56
N LYS A 35 -23.66 17.49 -8.04
CA LYS A 35 -23.10 17.59 -9.40
C LYS A 35 -21.71 16.95 -9.43
N ASP A 36 -21.49 16.18 -10.48
CA ASP A 36 -20.22 15.61 -10.93
C ASP A 36 -20.17 15.96 -12.42
N THR A 37 -19.29 16.89 -12.80
CA THR A 37 -19.31 17.50 -14.14
C THR A 37 -18.62 16.65 -15.18
N ASP A 38 -17.52 16.00 -14.83
CA ASP A 38 -16.67 15.27 -15.75
C ASP A 38 -16.86 13.74 -15.69
N GLY A 39 -17.63 13.26 -14.71
CA GLY A 39 -18.05 11.88 -14.57
C GLY A 39 -17.00 10.96 -13.97
N ASP A 40 -16.00 11.48 -13.24
CA ASP A 40 -14.98 10.66 -12.58
C ASP A 40 -15.51 9.91 -11.34
N GLY A 41 -16.64 10.34 -10.80
CA GLY A 41 -17.27 9.78 -9.61
C GLY A 41 -17.12 10.65 -8.37
N TRP A 42 -16.38 11.74 -8.41
CA TRP A 42 -16.29 12.73 -7.35
C TRP A 42 -17.27 13.89 -7.61
N LEU A 43 -17.77 14.47 -6.52
CA LEU A 43 -18.67 15.61 -6.57
C LEU A 43 -17.89 16.92 -6.67
N ASP A 44 -18.32 17.82 -7.56
CA ASP A 44 -17.78 19.18 -7.73
C ASP A 44 -17.73 19.94 -6.39
N SER A 45 -18.71 19.68 -5.53
CA SER A 45 -18.90 20.36 -4.26
C SER A 45 -18.28 19.57 -3.10
N ALA A 46 -18.12 20.22 -1.95
CA ALA A 46 -17.56 19.61 -0.74
C ALA A 46 -18.53 18.62 -0.07
N ASN A 47 -19.00 17.60 -0.81
CA ASN A 47 -19.91 16.56 -0.37
C ASN A 47 -19.35 15.14 -0.56
N ASN A 48 -18.19 14.98 -1.20
CA ASN A 48 -17.43 13.74 -1.08
C ASN A 48 -17.03 13.54 0.38
N GLN A 49 -16.91 12.28 0.79
CA GLN A 49 -16.70 11.92 2.18
C GLN A 49 -15.39 11.17 2.35
N LYS A 50 -14.62 11.58 3.35
CA LYS A 50 -13.49 10.85 3.90
C LYS A 50 -13.81 10.43 5.33
N ILE A 51 -13.67 9.15 5.61
CA ILE A 51 -13.99 8.52 6.89
C ILE A 51 -12.70 7.98 7.48
N ASP A 52 -12.20 8.61 8.53
CA ASP A 52 -11.03 8.14 9.25
C ASP A 52 -11.45 7.23 10.41
N LEU A 53 -10.87 6.04 10.49
CA LEU A 53 -10.97 5.16 11.65
C LEU A 53 -9.84 5.48 12.63
N ILE A 54 -10.20 5.85 13.85
CA ILE A 54 -9.25 6.22 14.90
C ILE A 54 -9.42 5.24 16.06
N ILE A 55 -8.35 4.50 16.36
CA ILE A 55 -8.30 3.64 17.54
C ILE A 55 -7.94 4.52 18.74
N GLU A 56 -8.88 4.67 19.67
CA GLU A 56 -8.71 5.52 20.85
C GLU A 56 -8.02 4.76 21.96
N SER A 57 -8.43 3.52 22.20
CA SER A 57 -7.76 2.66 23.15
C SER A 57 -8.09 1.18 22.97
N ILE A 58 -7.30 0.33 23.61
CA ILE A 58 -7.42 -1.12 23.51
C ILE A 58 -7.21 -1.76 24.86
N ASP A 59 -8.16 -2.57 25.28
CA ASP A 59 -8.07 -3.33 26.51
C ASP A 59 -7.66 -4.78 26.21
N LEU A 60 -6.57 -5.19 26.85
CA LEU A 60 -6.04 -6.54 26.79
C LEU A 60 -6.51 -7.33 28.02
N PRO A 61 -6.75 -8.65 27.89
CA PRO A 61 -7.22 -9.45 29.01
C PRO A 61 -6.16 -9.55 30.11
N LEU A 62 -6.57 -9.33 31.37
CA LEU A 62 -5.74 -9.27 32.59
C LEU A 62 -4.80 -10.48 32.84
N GLN A 63 -5.03 -11.62 32.19
CA GLN A 63 -4.26 -12.86 32.39
C GLN A 63 -3.11 -13.05 31.38
N THR A 64 -2.73 -12.01 30.66
CA THR A 64 -1.76 -12.15 29.57
C THR A 64 -0.33 -11.88 30.04
N GLN A 65 0.45 -12.95 30.23
CA GLN A 65 1.90 -12.89 30.50
C GLN A 65 2.71 -12.57 29.22
N PHE A 66 2.32 -11.55 28.45
CA PHE A 66 3.11 -11.17 27.27
C PHE A 66 4.16 -10.15 27.68
N SER A 67 5.38 -10.27 27.14
CA SER A 67 6.39 -9.22 27.27
C SER A 67 6.07 -8.05 26.34
N GLU A 68 5.57 -8.35 25.13
CA GLU A 68 5.32 -7.38 24.07
C GLU A 68 4.05 -7.74 23.27
N VAL A 69 3.36 -6.71 22.78
CA VAL A 69 2.27 -6.81 21.80
C VAL A 69 2.62 -5.92 20.60
N SER A 70 2.19 -6.28 19.40
CA SER A 70 2.13 -5.38 18.25
C SER A 70 0.74 -5.49 17.62
N LEU A 71 0.22 -4.39 17.09
CA LEU A 71 -1.11 -4.33 16.53
C LEU A 71 -1.10 -3.65 15.18
N VAL A 72 -1.82 -4.28 14.26
CA VAL A 72 -1.93 -3.86 12.88
C VAL A 72 -3.38 -3.67 12.52
N VAL A 73 -3.70 -2.53 11.90
CA VAL A 73 -5.00 -2.22 11.31
C VAL A 73 -4.80 -1.93 9.84
N ASP A 74 -5.44 -2.70 8.94
CA ASP A 74 -5.26 -2.58 7.48
C ASP A 74 -3.79 -2.50 7.03
N ASP A 75 -2.93 -3.33 7.61
CA ASP A 75 -1.47 -3.41 7.37
C ASP A 75 -0.64 -2.22 7.91
N ASN A 76 -1.28 -1.28 8.60
CA ASN A 76 -0.62 -0.22 9.36
C ASN A 76 -0.33 -0.67 10.80
N ILE A 77 0.94 -0.64 11.21
CA ILE A 77 1.33 -0.89 12.60
C ILE A 77 1.00 0.36 13.42
N ILE A 78 -0.18 0.35 14.05
CA ILE A 78 -0.64 1.45 14.90
C ILE A 78 0.06 1.46 16.27
N PHE A 79 0.65 0.32 16.65
CA PHE A 79 1.33 0.15 17.90
C PHE A 79 2.31 -1.05 17.81
N ASP A 80 3.57 -0.89 18.19
CA ASP A 80 4.64 -1.90 18.04
C ASP A 80 5.43 -2.12 19.35
N LYS A 81 5.55 -3.37 19.79
CA LYS A 81 6.34 -3.80 20.98
C LYS A 81 6.11 -3.01 22.29
N ALA A 82 4.88 -2.92 22.77
CA ALA A 82 4.52 -2.26 24.01
C ALA A 82 4.61 -3.29 25.10
N PRO A 83 5.09 -2.89 26.28
CA PRO A 83 5.05 -3.75 27.44
C PRO A 83 3.61 -4.20 27.69
N ALA A 84 3.39 -5.52 27.74
CA ALA A 84 2.06 -6.08 28.04
C ALA A 84 1.81 -6.09 29.56
N THR A 85 1.94 -4.92 30.18
CA THR A 85 1.48 -4.68 31.56
C THR A 85 0.21 -3.83 31.51
N PRO A 86 -0.82 -4.15 32.33
CA PRO A 86 -2.24 -3.89 31.99
C PRO A 86 -2.65 -2.42 32.26
N VAL A 87 -3.72 -1.84 31.69
CA VAL A 87 -4.98 -2.42 31.16
C VAL A 87 -5.43 -1.80 29.82
N THR A 88 -4.93 -0.62 29.44
CA THR A 88 -5.45 0.13 28.27
C THR A 88 -4.29 0.74 27.50
N ILE A 89 -4.09 0.32 26.24
CA ILE A 89 -3.11 0.93 25.34
C ILE A 89 -3.80 2.09 24.63
N VAL A 90 -3.25 3.30 24.74
CA VAL A 90 -3.74 4.50 24.04
C VAL A 90 -2.76 4.82 22.92
N PRO A 91 -3.15 4.66 21.64
CA PRO A 91 -2.35 5.15 20.53
C PRO A 91 -2.18 6.67 20.64
N SER A 92 -1.05 7.23 20.22
CA SER A 92 -0.72 8.67 20.34
C SER A 92 -1.55 9.60 19.43
N SER A 93 -2.77 9.20 19.06
CA SER A 93 -3.58 9.71 17.96
C SER A 93 -2.93 9.47 16.60
N THR A 94 -3.38 8.42 15.93
CA THR A 94 -3.04 8.11 14.55
C THR A 94 -4.31 7.62 13.88
N VAL A 95 -4.62 8.18 12.71
CA VAL A 95 -5.62 7.58 11.83
C VAL A 95 -5.12 6.19 11.47
N ALA A 96 -5.87 5.16 11.85
CA ALA A 96 -5.50 3.77 11.64
C ALA A 96 -5.64 3.41 10.16
N THR A 97 -6.75 3.84 9.56
CA THR A 97 -7.09 3.66 8.14
C THR A 97 -8.15 4.69 7.74
N SER A 98 -8.29 4.94 6.44
CA SER A 98 -9.27 5.86 5.87
C SER A 98 -10.11 5.17 4.79
N ARG A 99 -11.34 5.65 4.57
CA ARG A 99 -12.23 5.26 3.47
C ARG A 99 -12.82 6.47 2.80
N TYR A 100 -13.17 6.33 1.52
CA TYR A 100 -13.63 7.43 0.68
C TYR A 100 -14.94 7.07 0.01
N ALA A 101 -15.75 8.09 -0.24
CA ALA A 101 -17.02 7.92 -0.92
C ALA A 101 -17.35 9.17 -1.75
N GLY A 102 -17.72 8.97 -3.02
CA GLY A 102 -18.08 10.03 -3.98
C GLY A 102 -19.55 10.03 -4.40
N ASN A 103 -19.87 10.31 -5.65
CA ASN A 103 -21.26 10.41 -6.12
C ASN A 103 -22.09 9.10 -5.92
N TRP A 104 -21.44 7.94 -5.80
CA TRP A 104 -22.11 6.64 -5.78
C TRP A 104 -22.76 6.29 -4.44
N PHE A 105 -22.49 7.02 -3.36
CA PHE A 105 -23.09 6.75 -2.04
C PHE A 105 -24.25 7.68 -1.68
N ILE A 106 -24.60 8.65 -2.53
CA ILE A 106 -25.57 9.71 -2.20
C ILE A 106 -26.86 9.12 -1.59
N GLY A 107 -27.14 9.54 -0.35
CA GLY A 107 -28.33 9.14 0.41
C GLY A 107 -28.27 7.75 1.06
N GLN A 108 -27.12 7.08 1.05
CA GLN A 108 -26.95 5.74 1.62
C GLN A 108 -25.84 5.68 2.66
N THR A 109 -26.07 4.95 3.75
CA THR A 109 -25.02 4.61 4.72
C THR A 109 -24.13 3.51 4.15
N GLN A 110 -22.84 3.82 4.00
CA GLN A 110 -21.81 2.86 3.64
C GLN A 110 -21.32 2.13 4.89
N ARG A 111 -21.01 0.84 4.72
CA ARG A 111 -20.50 -0.02 5.79
C ARG A 111 -19.14 -0.54 5.35
N PHE A 112 -18.13 -0.27 6.16
CA PHE A 112 -16.76 -0.66 5.93
C PHE A 112 -16.30 -1.65 6.98
N ARG A 113 -15.17 -2.30 6.71
CA ARG A 113 -14.47 -3.15 7.68
C ARG A 113 -12.98 -2.86 7.63
N ALA A 114 -12.39 -2.69 8.80
CA ALA A 114 -10.94 -2.63 8.95
C ALA A 114 -10.44 -3.98 9.46
N ARG A 115 -9.38 -4.49 8.86
CA ARG A 115 -8.73 -5.73 9.27
C ARG A 115 -7.84 -5.47 10.47
N VAL A 116 -7.88 -6.37 11.44
CA VAL A 116 -7.09 -6.25 12.66
C VAL A 116 -6.31 -7.53 12.90
N LYS A 117 -5.01 -7.38 13.14
CA LYS A 117 -4.10 -8.47 13.53
C LYS A 117 -3.40 -8.06 14.82
N VAL A 118 -3.31 -9.01 15.75
CA VAL A 118 -2.61 -8.80 17.02
C VAL A 118 -1.48 -9.82 17.10
N PHE A 119 -0.25 -9.33 17.21
CA PHE A 119 0.93 -10.15 17.39
C PHE A 119 1.32 -10.13 18.86
N LEU A 120 1.40 -11.30 19.46
CA LEU A 120 1.78 -11.48 20.86
C LEU A 120 3.21 -12.01 20.90
N SER A 121 4.03 -11.56 21.85
CA SER A 121 5.47 -11.84 21.91
C SER A 121 5.86 -13.27 21.48
N GLY A 122 6.67 -13.37 20.44
CA GLY A 122 7.13 -14.64 19.85
C GLY A 122 6.38 -15.09 18.59
N GLU A 123 5.23 -14.48 18.29
CA GLU A 123 4.49 -14.71 17.05
C GLU A 123 4.94 -13.68 16.00
N THR A 124 5.64 -14.12 14.94
CA THR A 124 6.19 -13.19 13.94
C THR A 124 5.38 -13.11 12.65
N ASP A 125 4.58 -14.12 12.30
CA ASP A 125 4.04 -14.21 10.93
C ASP A 125 2.59 -14.74 10.82
N ASN A 126 1.99 -15.24 11.90
CA ASN A 126 0.62 -15.79 11.87
C ASN A 126 -0.22 -15.27 13.03
N SER A 127 -1.03 -14.26 12.72
CA SER A 127 -2.12 -13.80 13.59
C SER A 127 -3.45 -14.02 12.85
N GLU A 128 -4.49 -14.43 13.57
CA GLU A 128 -5.85 -14.44 13.05
C GLU A 128 -6.26 -13.02 12.64
N VAL A 129 -6.90 -12.90 11.47
CA VAL A 129 -7.44 -11.62 11.00
C VAL A 129 -8.87 -11.47 11.51
N ALA A 130 -9.10 -10.48 12.35
CA ALA A 130 -10.44 -10.07 12.74
C ALA A 130 -10.86 -8.78 12.02
N GLN A 131 -12.13 -8.37 12.17
CA GLN A 131 -12.70 -7.22 11.48
C GLN A 131 -13.37 -6.25 12.45
N LEU A 132 -13.03 -4.96 12.35
CA LEU A 132 -13.74 -3.86 13.01
C LEU A 132 -14.73 -3.23 12.02
N PRO A 133 -16.05 -3.35 12.24
CA PRO A 133 -17.04 -2.72 11.39
C PRO A 133 -17.18 -1.23 11.71
N PHE A 134 -17.34 -0.40 10.68
CA PHE A 134 -17.65 1.02 10.86
C PHE A 134 -18.48 1.57 9.69
N ILE A 135 -19.02 2.78 9.83
CA ILE A 135 -19.86 3.41 8.81
C ILE A 135 -19.36 4.83 8.49
N ASN A 136 -19.83 5.40 7.39
CA ASN A 136 -19.57 6.79 6.99
C ASN A 136 -20.31 7.83 7.82
N LYS A 137 -20.08 7.84 9.13
CA LYS A 137 -20.67 8.77 10.08
C LYS A 137 -19.80 8.87 11.33
N ASP A 138 -19.69 10.06 11.92
CA ASP A 138 -19.09 10.24 13.26
C ASP A 138 -19.81 9.36 14.29
N THR A 139 -19.11 8.33 14.78
CA THR A 139 -19.65 7.34 15.71
C THR A 139 -18.51 6.78 16.57
N SER A 140 -18.78 6.52 17.84
CA SER A 140 -17.88 5.78 18.73
C SER A 140 -18.38 4.35 18.92
N TYR A 141 -17.44 3.42 19.04
CA TYR A 141 -17.68 1.99 19.12
C TYR A 141 -16.87 1.36 20.24
N ILE A 142 -17.44 0.31 20.83
CA ILE A 142 -16.74 -0.60 21.73
C ILE A 142 -16.98 -2.00 21.18
N GLN A 143 -15.93 -2.67 20.73
CA GLN A 143 -16.02 -4.01 20.12
C GLN A 143 -15.03 -4.95 20.78
N THR A 144 -15.52 -6.07 21.33
CA THR A 144 -14.66 -7.17 21.77
C THR A 144 -14.52 -8.19 20.65
N LEU A 145 -13.28 -8.42 20.22
CA LEU A 145 -12.93 -9.40 19.21
C LEU A 145 -12.21 -10.58 19.87
N ASN A 146 -12.48 -11.79 19.40
CA ASN A 146 -11.68 -12.95 19.75
C ASN A 146 -10.59 -13.12 18.68
N ILE A 147 -9.33 -12.92 19.06
CA ILE A 147 -8.16 -13.02 18.20
C ILE A 147 -7.14 -13.92 18.89
N ASN A 148 -6.71 -14.99 18.23
CA ASN A 148 -5.78 -15.98 18.79
C ASN A 148 -6.30 -16.55 20.15
N ASN A 149 -7.61 -16.82 20.23
CA ASN A 149 -8.30 -17.25 21.46
C ASN A 149 -8.23 -16.25 22.63
N LYS A 150 -7.97 -14.96 22.36
CA LYS A 150 -7.97 -13.88 23.35
C LYS A 150 -9.08 -12.88 23.05
N ASN A 151 -9.81 -12.49 24.08
CA ASN A 151 -10.80 -11.42 23.98
C ASN A 151 -10.10 -10.07 24.14
N ILE A 152 -10.07 -9.30 23.07
CA ILE A 152 -9.43 -7.98 23.01
C ILE A 152 -10.53 -6.96 22.73
N THR A 153 -10.63 -5.93 23.56
CA THR A 153 -11.67 -4.90 23.43
C THR A 153 -11.07 -3.65 22.80
N PHE A 154 -11.65 -3.22 21.69
CA PHE A 154 -11.28 -2.02 20.95
C PHE A 154 -12.27 -0.91 21.24
N HIS A 155 -11.74 0.24 21.65
CA HIS A 155 -12.46 1.52 21.71
C HIS A 155 -11.98 2.34 20.53
N TYR A 156 -12.89 2.65 19.62
CA TYR A 156 -12.55 3.36 18.40
C TYR A 156 -13.68 4.30 18.00
N ARG A 157 -13.33 5.32 17.24
CA ARG A 157 -14.29 6.22 16.64
C ARG A 157 -14.01 6.44 15.17
N THR A 158 -15.04 6.83 14.45
CA THR A 158 -14.93 7.36 13.10
C THR A 158 -14.97 8.87 13.12
N GLN A 159 -14.23 9.48 12.20
CA GLN A 159 -14.27 10.91 11.94
C GLN A 159 -14.58 11.16 10.46
N LEU A 160 -15.71 11.79 10.20
CA LEU A 160 -16.17 12.16 8.87
C LEU A 160 -15.65 13.56 8.54
N SER A 161 -14.93 13.66 7.44
CA SER A 161 -14.60 14.92 6.79
C SER A 161 -15.18 14.94 5.39
N LYS A 162 -15.33 16.14 4.83
CA LYS A 162 -15.82 16.33 3.47
C LYS A 162 -14.79 17.05 2.63
N PHE A 163 -14.75 16.72 1.34
CA PHE A 163 -13.87 17.36 0.38
C PHE A 163 -14.60 17.55 -0.96
N ALA A 164 -14.11 18.49 -1.76
CA ALA A 164 -14.55 18.71 -3.13
C ALA A 164 -13.63 17.96 -4.08
N ASP A 165 -14.16 17.60 -5.24
CA ASP A 165 -13.35 17.13 -6.37
C ASP A 165 -12.22 18.14 -6.66
N PRO A 166 -10.95 17.70 -6.65
CA PRO A 166 -9.82 18.57 -6.96
C PRO A 166 -9.74 19.00 -8.43
N SER A 167 -10.36 18.26 -9.35
CA SER A 167 -10.24 18.42 -10.79
C SER A 167 -11.59 18.40 -11.51
N PRO A 168 -12.58 19.24 -11.15
CA PRO A 168 -14.01 19.09 -11.51
C PRO A 168 -14.37 19.30 -12.99
N LEU A 169 -13.39 19.34 -13.88
CA LEU A 169 -13.56 19.52 -15.32
C LEU A 169 -12.70 18.54 -16.14
N ASP A 170 -11.99 17.61 -15.49
CA ASP A 170 -11.08 16.66 -16.13
C ASP A 170 -11.07 15.33 -15.36
N SER A 171 -11.91 14.40 -15.81
CA SER A 171 -12.03 13.08 -15.19
C SER A 171 -10.80 12.19 -15.35
N THR A 172 -9.79 12.64 -16.10
CA THR A 172 -8.51 11.94 -16.28
C THR A 172 -7.36 12.68 -15.62
N ALA A 173 -7.65 13.68 -14.80
CA ALA A 173 -6.66 14.29 -13.95
C ALA A 173 -6.03 13.27 -13.00
N ASP A 174 -4.83 13.60 -12.53
CA ASP A 174 -4.06 12.89 -11.50
C ASP A 174 -3.53 14.02 -10.62
N PHE A 175 -4.40 14.48 -9.70
CA PHE A 175 -4.17 15.73 -8.99
C PHE A 175 -2.94 15.68 -8.09
N ASP A 176 -2.72 14.56 -7.41
CA ASP A 176 -1.66 14.37 -6.43
C ASP A 176 -0.36 13.75 -7.00
N ARG A 177 -0.42 13.36 -8.28
CA ARG A 177 0.69 12.92 -9.14
C ARG A 177 1.28 11.60 -8.71
N ASP A 178 0.45 10.59 -8.58
CA ASP A 178 0.85 9.26 -8.15
C ASP A 178 0.73 8.18 -9.24
N SER A 179 0.34 8.56 -10.48
CA SER A 179 -0.02 7.66 -11.58
C SER A 179 -1.43 7.09 -11.53
N ILE A 180 -2.28 7.45 -10.60
CA ILE A 180 -3.67 7.00 -10.52
C ILE A 180 -4.55 8.20 -10.85
N THR A 181 -5.40 8.06 -11.86
CA THR A 181 -6.31 9.17 -12.20
C THR A 181 -7.43 9.26 -11.18
N ASP A 182 -8.01 10.45 -11.03
CA ASP A 182 -9.13 10.74 -10.12
C ASP A 182 -10.31 9.75 -10.37
N ILE A 183 -10.57 9.35 -11.62
CA ILE A 183 -11.56 8.30 -11.98
C ILE A 183 -11.14 6.88 -11.58
N GLU A 184 -9.85 6.56 -11.62
CA GLU A 184 -9.32 5.26 -11.16
C GLU A 184 -9.38 5.19 -9.63
N GLU A 185 -9.04 6.27 -8.93
CA GLU A 185 -9.16 6.39 -7.49
C GLU A 185 -10.60 6.26 -7.01
N SER A 186 -11.54 6.94 -7.67
CA SER A 186 -12.97 6.81 -7.42
C SER A 186 -13.44 5.35 -7.51
N ARG A 187 -12.93 4.58 -8.48
CA ARG A 187 -13.22 3.13 -8.59
C ARG A 187 -12.59 2.33 -7.45
N LEU A 188 -11.33 2.63 -7.08
CA LEU A 188 -10.66 1.99 -5.95
C LEU A 188 -11.43 2.21 -4.64
N ALA A 189 -11.85 3.45 -4.39
CA ALA A 189 -12.63 3.84 -3.23
C ALA A 189 -13.98 3.12 -3.20
N ARG A 190 -14.68 3.07 -4.35
CA ARG A 190 -15.96 2.37 -4.47
C ARG A 190 -15.86 0.88 -4.16
N ASP A 191 -14.76 0.25 -4.54
CA ASP A 191 -14.54 -1.19 -4.36
C ASP A 191 -13.98 -1.54 -2.96
N ASP A 192 -13.92 -0.56 -2.04
CA ASP A 192 -13.40 -0.67 -0.67
C ASP A 192 -11.93 -1.13 -0.59
N ASN A 193 -11.13 -0.78 -1.61
CA ASN A 193 -9.73 -1.21 -1.72
C ASN A 193 -8.76 -0.46 -0.79
N ARG A 194 -9.26 0.32 0.19
CA ARG A 194 -8.46 1.10 1.17
C ARG A 194 -7.57 2.19 0.53
N MET A 195 -7.82 2.49 -0.74
CA MET A 195 -7.13 3.47 -1.59
C MET A 195 -8.16 4.35 -2.30
N GLY A 196 -7.70 5.33 -3.06
CA GLY A 196 -8.51 6.23 -3.87
C GLY A 196 -8.75 7.57 -3.19
N ASP A 197 -7.68 8.19 -2.67
CA ASP A 197 -7.73 9.54 -2.11
C ASP A 197 -7.14 10.53 -3.11
N PRO A 198 -7.97 11.28 -3.88
CA PRO A 198 -7.48 12.17 -4.93
C PRO A 198 -6.67 13.38 -4.44
N LEU A 199 -6.43 13.46 -3.12
CA LEU A 199 -5.64 14.48 -2.46
C LEU A 199 -4.36 13.91 -1.83
N LYS A 200 -4.09 12.60 -1.94
CA LYS A 200 -3.02 11.92 -1.22
C LYS A 200 -2.46 10.71 -1.98
N ARG A 201 -1.22 10.87 -2.43
CA ARG A 201 -0.47 9.88 -3.20
C ARG A 201 -0.66 8.45 -2.74
N ASP A 202 -1.40 7.70 -3.54
CA ASP A 202 -1.67 6.29 -3.50
C ASP A 202 -0.58 5.48 -4.24
N ILE A 203 -0.09 4.42 -3.59
CA ILE A 203 0.87 3.49 -4.19
C ILE A 203 0.37 2.07 -3.97
N ILE A 204 0.11 1.35 -5.06
CA ILE A 204 -0.29 -0.05 -5.05
C ILE A 204 0.87 -0.89 -5.55
N VAL A 205 1.37 -1.78 -4.69
CA VAL A 205 2.38 -2.78 -5.02
C VAL A 205 1.75 -4.16 -4.91
N LEU A 206 1.78 -4.93 -5.99
CA LEU A 206 1.45 -6.34 -5.97
C LEU A 206 2.73 -7.16 -5.77
N SER A 207 2.70 -8.10 -4.84
CA SER A 207 3.81 -9.03 -4.61
C SER A 207 3.50 -10.42 -5.18
N GLY A 208 4.48 -10.98 -5.87
CA GLY A 208 4.50 -12.38 -6.27
C GLY A 208 5.77 -13.05 -5.79
N PHE A 209 5.84 -14.37 -5.94
CA PHE A 209 7.02 -15.14 -5.56
C PHE A 209 7.25 -16.34 -6.49
N THR A 210 8.50 -16.80 -6.60
CA THR A 210 8.81 -18.00 -7.39
C THR A 210 8.54 -19.30 -6.65
N ALA A 211 8.59 -19.30 -5.31
CA ALA A 211 8.15 -20.43 -4.48
C ALA A 211 7.56 -19.92 -3.15
N PRO A 212 6.59 -20.62 -2.52
CA PRO A 212 5.89 -20.12 -1.33
C PRO A 212 6.80 -19.69 -0.17
N LYS A 213 7.91 -20.41 0.07
CA LYS A 213 8.88 -20.04 1.12
C LYS A 213 9.64 -18.74 0.85
N TRP A 214 9.54 -18.21 -0.37
CA TRP A 214 10.15 -16.94 -0.81
C TRP A 214 9.16 -15.79 -0.84
N ALA A 215 7.88 -16.03 -0.49
CA ALA A 215 6.92 -14.96 -0.30
C ALA A 215 7.45 -13.90 0.67
N ILE A 216 7.11 -12.64 0.41
CA ILE A 216 7.42 -11.54 1.33
C ILE A 216 6.68 -11.82 2.64
N THR A 217 7.39 -11.80 3.76
CA THR A 217 6.77 -12.07 5.07
C THR A 217 5.74 -10.98 5.42
N LYS A 218 4.65 -11.35 6.11
CA LYS A 218 3.61 -10.39 6.53
C LYS A 218 4.18 -9.25 7.36
N ARG A 219 5.15 -9.56 8.23
CA ARG A 219 5.85 -8.54 9.01
C ARG A 219 6.63 -7.56 8.13
N SER A 220 7.28 -8.02 7.05
CA SER A 220 7.95 -7.12 6.10
C SER A 220 6.96 -6.19 5.41
N ILE A 221 5.80 -6.72 4.99
CA ILE A 221 4.71 -5.94 4.39
C ILE A 221 4.27 -4.84 5.35
N GLU A 222 3.93 -5.19 6.58
CA GLU A 222 3.44 -4.25 7.60
C GLU A 222 4.47 -3.18 7.94
N ARG A 223 5.77 -3.55 7.99
CA ARG A 223 6.87 -2.61 8.20
C ARG A 223 7.01 -1.60 7.05
N ILE A 224 7.05 -2.06 5.80
CA ILE A 224 7.12 -1.19 4.63
C ILE A 224 5.91 -0.25 4.61
N THR A 225 4.69 -0.80 4.70
CA THR A 225 3.45 -0.03 4.67
C THR A 225 3.43 1.06 5.74
N THR A 226 3.80 0.71 6.99
CA THR A 226 3.87 1.68 8.09
C THR A 226 4.83 2.84 7.81
N VAL A 227 5.97 2.56 7.18
CA VAL A 227 6.96 3.60 6.84
C VAL A 227 6.38 4.57 5.81
N PHE A 228 5.76 4.07 4.73
CA PHE A 228 5.11 4.92 3.72
C PHE A 228 3.95 5.74 4.31
N LEU A 229 3.10 5.12 5.13
CA LEU A 229 1.97 5.80 5.78
C LEU A 229 2.43 6.96 6.67
N ARG A 230 3.50 6.76 7.47
CA ARG A 230 4.10 7.83 8.31
C ARG A 230 4.69 8.97 7.50
N ARG A 231 4.98 8.74 6.21
CA ARG A 231 5.56 9.71 5.28
C ARG A 231 4.53 10.39 4.40
N GLY A 232 3.24 10.13 4.66
CA GLY A 232 2.14 10.83 4.00
C GLY A 232 1.66 10.17 2.72
N PHE A 233 2.17 8.98 2.36
CA PHE A 233 1.63 8.18 1.27
C PHE A 233 0.45 7.35 1.78
N ASN A 234 -0.47 7.00 0.90
CA ASN A 234 -1.32 5.84 1.10
C ASN A 234 -0.69 4.68 0.32
N PHE A 235 -0.44 3.56 0.99
CA PHE A 235 0.40 2.52 0.43
C PHE A 235 -0.18 1.16 0.76
N ILE A 236 -0.27 0.30 -0.25
CA ILE A 236 -0.56 -1.12 -0.06
C ILE A 236 0.48 -1.95 -0.78
N LEU A 237 1.02 -2.92 -0.04
CA LEU A 237 1.74 -4.05 -0.62
C LEU A 237 0.86 -5.30 -0.44
N ALA A 238 0.27 -5.73 -1.56
CA ALA A 238 -0.64 -6.86 -1.65
C ALA A 238 0.12 -8.17 -1.83
N ASP A 239 -0.15 -9.17 -0.98
CA ASP A 239 0.32 -10.55 -1.11
C ASP A 239 -0.81 -11.50 -1.51
N GLU A 240 -0.54 -12.80 -1.52
CA GLU A 240 -1.52 -13.84 -1.84
C GLU A 240 -2.75 -13.85 -0.92
N ASN A 241 -2.67 -13.20 0.24
CA ASN A 241 -3.76 -13.05 1.19
C ASN A 241 -4.42 -11.66 1.12
N SER A 242 -4.01 -10.82 0.16
CA SER A 242 -4.60 -9.52 -0.07
C SER A 242 -6.02 -9.65 -0.59
N ASP A 243 -6.87 -8.74 -0.15
CA ASP A 243 -8.29 -8.65 -0.48
C ASP A 243 -8.59 -7.49 -1.42
N ILE A 244 -7.56 -6.90 -2.06
CA ILE A 244 -7.80 -5.91 -3.11
C ILE A 244 -8.55 -6.59 -4.25
N ASN A 245 -9.79 -6.14 -4.46
CA ASN A 245 -10.66 -6.66 -5.49
C ASN A 245 -10.00 -6.46 -6.87
N GLY A 246 -9.81 -7.58 -7.58
CA GLY A 246 -9.24 -7.60 -8.93
C GLY A 246 -7.77 -7.98 -8.99
N LEU A 247 -6.97 -7.81 -7.94
CA LEU A 247 -5.57 -8.24 -7.94
C LEU A 247 -5.45 -9.72 -7.53
N ILE A 248 -4.53 -10.45 -8.18
CA ILE A 248 -4.26 -11.86 -7.91
C ILE A 248 -2.77 -12.03 -7.62
N ALA A 249 -2.37 -11.80 -6.38
CA ALA A 249 -1.02 -12.07 -5.92
C ALA A 249 -0.81 -13.56 -5.64
N GLY A 250 0.45 -14.00 -5.68
CA GLY A 250 0.84 -15.37 -5.34
C GLY A 250 1.99 -15.91 -6.19
N GLN A 251 2.01 -17.23 -6.35
CA GLN A 251 3.05 -17.90 -7.12
C GLN A 251 3.00 -17.43 -8.57
N VAL A 252 4.12 -16.88 -9.05
CA VAL A 252 4.20 -16.40 -10.44
C VAL A 252 4.02 -17.56 -11.41
N VAL A 253 3.46 -17.29 -12.59
CA VAL A 253 3.33 -18.30 -13.66
C VAL A 253 3.96 -17.74 -14.93
N ILE A 254 4.90 -18.49 -15.50
CA ILE A 254 5.61 -18.11 -16.71
C ILE A 254 5.21 -18.99 -17.88
N ALA A 255 5.31 -18.47 -19.10
CA ALA A 255 5.25 -19.31 -20.29
C ALA A 255 6.67 -19.79 -20.63
N ASN A 256 6.85 -21.10 -20.78
CA ASN A 256 8.12 -21.63 -21.28
C ASN A 256 8.27 -21.35 -22.79
N THR A 257 9.39 -21.78 -23.39
CA THR A 257 9.69 -21.59 -24.81
C THR A 257 8.66 -22.22 -25.76
N THR A 258 7.82 -23.14 -25.30
CA THR A 258 6.75 -23.78 -26.08
C THR A 258 5.37 -23.13 -25.83
N GLY A 259 5.31 -22.05 -25.06
CA GLY A 259 4.06 -21.38 -24.67
C GLY A 259 3.28 -22.09 -23.57
N THR A 260 3.82 -23.18 -23.00
CA THR A 260 3.20 -23.91 -21.90
C THR A 260 3.42 -23.15 -20.60
N LEU A 261 2.35 -23.01 -19.81
CA LEU A 261 2.44 -22.38 -18.50
C LEU A 261 3.18 -23.29 -17.52
N VAL A 262 4.18 -22.73 -16.86
CA VAL A 262 4.99 -23.38 -15.85
C VAL A 262 4.96 -22.53 -14.59
N ILE A 263 4.74 -23.21 -13.47
CA ILE A 263 4.85 -22.62 -12.15
C ILE A 263 6.33 -22.75 -11.74
N PRO A 264 7.06 -21.64 -11.55
CA PRO A 264 8.40 -21.64 -11.02
C PRO A 264 8.47 -22.38 -9.69
N SER A 265 9.61 -23.02 -9.44
CA SER A 265 9.89 -23.73 -8.20
C SER A 265 11.10 -23.12 -7.50
N GLU A 266 11.52 -23.76 -6.41
CA GLU A 266 12.80 -23.45 -5.78
C GLU A 266 13.93 -23.56 -6.81
N ASN A 267 14.97 -22.74 -6.65
CA ASN A 267 16.10 -22.54 -7.56
C ASN A 267 15.76 -21.92 -8.92
N PHE A 268 14.49 -21.60 -9.20
CA PHE A 268 14.12 -20.91 -10.42
C PHE A 268 14.66 -19.48 -10.41
N GLY A 269 15.42 -19.11 -11.44
CA GLY A 269 15.86 -17.75 -11.66
C GLY A 269 14.85 -16.99 -12.50
N ILE A 270 14.54 -15.74 -12.14
CA ILE A 270 13.66 -14.88 -12.92
C ILE A 270 14.40 -13.62 -13.35
N ALA A 271 14.23 -13.19 -14.60
CA ALA A 271 14.72 -11.89 -15.05
C ALA A 271 13.60 -10.84 -14.90
N ARG A 272 13.97 -9.61 -14.55
CA ARG A 272 13.01 -8.50 -14.53
C ARG A 272 12.32 -8.30 -15.88
N THR A 273 13.03 -8.55 -16.97
CA THR A 273 12.49 -8.47 -18.35
C THR A 273 11.37 -9.47 -18.64
N ASP A 274 11.18 -10.50 -17.81
CA ASP A 274 10.08 -11.46 -17.95
C ASP A 274 8.78 -10.94 -17.33
N LEU A 275 8.86 -9.98 -16.39
CA LEU A 275 7.72 -9.49 -15.62
C LEU A 275 6.61 -8.87 -16.50
N PRO A 276 6.88 -8.07 -17.55
CA PRO A 276 5.83 -7.54 -18.43
C PRO A 276 4.91 -8.62 -19.02
N GLY A 277 5.43 -9.83 -19.29
CA GLY A 277 4.63 -10.96 -19.79
C GLY A 277 3.89 -11.73 -18.70
N ILE A 278 4.25 -11.55 -17.43
CA ILE A 278 3.67 -12.20 -16.26
C ILE A 278 2.55 -11.34 -15.67
N ARG A 279 2.77 -10.02 -15.55
CA ARG A 279 1.83 -9.07 -14.91
C ARG A 279 0.38 -9.21 -15.33
N PRO A 280 0.00 -9.35 -16.63
CA PRO A 280 -1.41 -9.38 -17.02
C PRO A 280 -2.20 -10.57 -16.46
N ARG A 281 -1.51 -11.58 -15.91
CA ARG A 281 -2.11 -12.74 -15.22
C ARG A 281 -2.48 -12.44 -13.77
N HIS A 282 -1.83 -11.44 -13.18
CA HIS A 282 -1.93 -11.09 -11.77
C HIS A 282 -2.61 -9.73 -11.56
N ILE A 283 -2.53 -8.85 -12.57
CA ILE A 283 -3.03 -7.48 -12.53
C ILE A 283 -3.96 -7.28 -13.72
N PRO A 284 -5.26 -7.03 -13.50
CA PRO A 284 -6.20 -6.73 -14.57
C PRO A 284 -5.79 -5.46 -15.32
N VAL A 285 -6.24 -5.37 -16.58
CA VAL A 285 -5.91 -4.23 -17.47
C VAL A 285 -6.21 -2.87 -16.85
N ILE A 286 -7.25 -2.76 -16.02
CA ILE A 286 -7.63 -1.50 -15.36
C ILE A 286 -6.65 -1.07 -14.26
N PHE A 287 -5.97 -2.02 -13.59
CA PHE A 287 -4.99 -1.74 -12.52
C PHE A 287 -3.55 -1.68 -13.04
N ASN A 288 -3.30 -2.31 -14.18
CA ASN A 288 -1.96 -2.45 -14.75
C ASN A 288 -1.23 -1.12 -15.00
N PRO A 289 -1.89 0.01 -15.36
CA PRO A 289 -1.23 1.28 -15.59
C PRO A 289 -0.48 1.83 -14.37
N PHE A 290 -0.91 1.51 -13.15
CA PHE A 290 -0.39 2.15 -11.92
C PHE A 290 0.03 1.17 -10.82
N THR A 291 -0.26 -0.13 -10.96
CA THR A 291 0.19 -1.13 -9.98
C THR A 291 1.67 -1.45 -10.19
N HIS A 292 2.50 -1.37 -9.16
CA HIS A 292 3.86 -1.90 -9.17
C HIS A 292 3.81 -3.42 -8.95
N PHE A 293 4.76 -4.18 -9.50
CA PHE A 293 4.84 -5.61 -9.35
C PHE A 293 6.23 -6.00 -8.86
N VAL A 294 6.29 -6.55 -7.65
CA VAL A 294 7.50 -7.04 -7.00
C VAL A 294 7.46 -8.55 -7.00
N VAL A 295 8.48 -9.20 -7.55
CA VAL A 295 8.64 -10.65 -7.48
C VAL A 295 9.82 -11.01 -6.59
N ALA A 296 9.53 -11.70 -5.49
CA ALA A 296 10.54 -12.27 -4.61
C ALA A 296 11.00 -13.63 -5.15
N ALA A 297 12.30 -13.76 -5.42
CA ALA A 297 12.88 -14.94 -6.01
C ALA A 297 14.15 -15.39 -5.29
N GLU A 298 14.49 -16.66 -5.38
CA GLU A 298 15.77 -17.16 -4.87
C GLU A 298 16.95 -16.77 -5.75
N LYS A 299 16.74 -16.67 -7.07
CA LYS A 299 17.76 -16.24 -8.02
C LYS A 299 17.18 -15.17 -8.93
N ILE A 300 17.99 -14.16 -9.21
CA ILE A 300 17.73 -13.16 -10.23
C ILE A 300 18.60 -13.50 -11.43
N ILE A 301 17.99 -13.66 -12.60
CA ILE A 301 18.73 -13.75 -13.86
C ILE A 301 19.05 -12.32 -14.27
N SER A 302 20.22 -11.85 -13.85
CA SER A 302 20.73 -10.52 -14.19
C SER A 302 22.12 -10.62 -14.81
N THR A 303 22.46 -9.61 -15.61
CA THR A 303 23.81 -9.48 -16.18
C THR A 303 24.82 -8.96 -15.14
N ILE A 304 24.36 -8.42 -14.00
CA ILE A 304 25.20 -7.69 -13.04
C ILE A 304 25.38 -8.42 -11.69
N GLY A 305 24.77 -9.59 -11.47
CA GLY A 305 24.93 -10.33 -10.21
C GLY A 305 24.40 -9.55 -9.00
N THR A 306 23.13 -9.17 -9.07
CA THR A 306 22.48 -8.22 -8.14
C THR A 306 21.60 -8.91 -7.10
N PHE A 307 21.26 -8.17 -6.03
CA PHE A 307 20.30 -8.58 -5.00
C PHE A 307 18.88 -8.11 -5.33
N GLY A 308 18.74 -7.11 -6.19
CA GLY A 308 17.49 -6.69 -6.78
C GLY A 308 17.72 -6.15 -8.18
N GLU A 309 16.64 -6.06 -8.95
CA GLU A 309 16.62 -5.36 -10.22
C GLU A 309 15.27 -4.65 -10.39
N ALA A 310 15.35 -3.33 -10.42
CA ALA A 310 14.26 -2.41 -10.68
C ALA A 310 14.29 -1.88 -12.12
N ASP A 311 13.12 -1.58 -12.68
CA ASP A 311 13.03 -0.72 -13.86
C ASP A 311 13.25 0.74 -13.45
N PHE A 312 14.13 1.47 -14.16
CA PHE A 312 14.57 2.82 -13.75
C PHE A 312 14.15 3.90 -14.75
N PRO A 313 13.06 4.66 -14.48
CA PRO A 313 11.97 4.34 -13.54
C PRO A 313 11.02 3.30 -14.18
N GLY A 314 10.13 2.70 -13.38
CA GLY A 314 9.12 1.79 -13.90
C GLY A 314 8.24 1.14 -12.84
N ARG A 315 7.68 -0.03 -13.18
CA ARG A 315 6.69 -0.75 -12.34
C ARG A 315 7.11 -2.15 -11.94
N ASP A 316 8.26 -2.62 -12.40
CA ASP A 316 8.67 -4.02 -12.30
C ASP A 316 9.94 -4.13 -11.47
N VAL A 317 9.84 -4.95 -10.43
CA VAL A 317 10.91 -5.25 -9.49
C VAL A 317 11.06 -6.75 -9.38
N VAL A 318 12.29 -7.22 -9.47
CA VAL A 318 12.66 -8.53 -8.94
C VAL A 318 13.59 -8.30 -7.76
N VAL A 319 13.32 -8.94 -6.63
CA VAL A 319 14.15 -8.89 -5.43
C VAL A 319 14.57 -10.29 -5.03
N MET A 320 15.75 -10.39 -4.44
CA MET A 320 16.25 -11.63 -3.89
C MET A 320 15.58 -11.83 -2.53
N SER A 321 14.82 -12.90 -2.40
CA SER A 321 14.00 -13.17 -1.22
C SER A 321 14.82 -13.42 0.07
N HIS A 322 16.14 -13.55 -0.04
CA HIS A 322 17.01 -13.96 1.05
C HIS A 322 18.48 -13.64 0.77
N LEU A 323 19.31 -13.73 1.81
CA LEU A 323 20.75 -13.87 1.67
C LEU A 323 21.09 -15.36 1.61
N SER A 324 21.78 -15.82 0.56
CA SER A 324 21.96 -17.25 0.23
C SER A 324 22.44 -18.15 1.36
N ILE A 325 23.18 -17.61 2.33
CA ILE A 325 23.78 -18.37 3.45
C ILE A 325 22.84 -18.42 4.67
N LEU A 326 21.89 -17.49 4.76
CA LEU A 326 21.12 -17.23 5.98
C LEU A 326 19.64 -17.64 5.85
N GLY A 327 19.16 -17.92 4.64
CA GLY A 327 17.76 -18.29 4.39
C GLY A 327 16.81 -17.09 4.38
N PRO A 328 15.49 -17.33 4.26
CA PRO A 328 14.50 -16.26 4.14
C PRO A 328 14.47 -15.39 5.41
N ASP A 329 14.57 -14.07 5.22
CA ASP A 329 14.62 -13.02 6.24
C ASP A 329 15.29 -13.44 7.58
N PRO A 330 16.61 -13.67 7.56
CA PRO A 330 17.28 -14.33 8.66
C PRO A 330 17.16 -13.51 9.94
N PHE A 331 16.65 -14.15 10.99
CA PHE A 331 16.50 -13.58 12.34
C PHE A 331 15.49 -12.41 12.45
N GLY A 332 14.60 -12.22 11.46
CA GLY A 332 13.62 -11.13 11.48
C GLY A 332 14.27 -9.75 11.49
N LEU A 333 15.43 -9.63 10.81
CA LEU A 333 16.22 -8.40 10.65
C LEU A 333 15.75 -7.52 9.48
N GLU A 334 14.56 -7.81 8.95
CA GLU A 334 13.86 -6.97 7.96
C GLU A 334 14.65 -6.87 6.64
N TYR A 335 15.43 -7.90 6.30
CA TYR A 335 16.23 -7.89 5.07
C TYR A 335 15.33 -7.79 3.84
N GLN A 336 14.29 -8.65 3.78
CA GLN A 336 13.32 -8.60 2.69
C GLN A 336 12.63 -7.23 2.60
N ALA A 337 12.26 -6.66 3.75
CA ALA A 337 11.63 -5.35 3.79
C ALA A 337 12.54 -4.26 3.21
N LYS A 338 13.83 -4.29 3.57
CA LYS A 338 14.83 -3.32 3.09
C LYS A 338 15.13 -3.49 1.62
N ASP A 339 15.24 -4.72 1.12
CA ASP A 339 15.52 -5.01 -0.28
C ASP A 339 14.35 -4.59 -1.17
N VAL A 340 13.11 -4.94 -0.77
CA VAL A 340 11.89 -4.46 -1.45
C VAL A 340 11.82 -2.93 -1.45
N MET A 341 12.08 -2.29 -0.30
CA MET A 341 12.06 -0.83 -0.22
C MET A 341 13.17 -0.21 -1.09
N HIS A 342 14.37 -0.78 -1.13
CA HIS A 342 15.48 -0.31 -1.98
C HIS A 342 15.08 -0.31 -3.46
N GLU A 343 14.57 -1.43 -3.96
CA GLU A 343 14.21 -1.56 -5.37
C GLU A 343 12.93 -0.79 -5.74
N LEU A 344 11.99 -0.63 -4.81
CA LEU A 344 10.87 0.29 -4.99
C LEU A 344 11.35 1.74 -5.08
N GLY A 345 12.31 2.15 -4.24
CA GLY A 345 12.93 3.47 -4.32
C GLY A 345 13.54 3.72 -5.70
N HIS A 346 14.17 2.69 -6.28
CA HIS A 346 14.64 2.76 -7.65
C HIS A 346 13.51 2.92 -8.68
N ASN A 347 12.38 2.20 -8.54
CA ASN A 347 11.21 2.38 -9.41
C ASN A 347 10.64 3.80 -9.34
N PHE A 348 10.68 4.42 -8.15
CA PHE A 348 10.28 5.79 -7.90
C PHE A 348 11.35 6.84 -8.26
N GLY A 349 12.42 6.42 -8.95
CA GLY A 349 13.45 7.30 -9.50
C GLY A 349 14.58 7.71 -8.54
N LEU A 350 14.64 7.12 -7.34
CA LEU A 350 15.70 7.40 -6.37
C LEU A 350 17.02 6.72 -6.74
N CYS A 351 18.11 7.48 -6.65
CA CYS A 351 19.48 6.96 -6.77
C CYS A 351 20.02 6.46 -5.43
N HIS A 352 21.12 5.67 -5.50
CA HIS A 352 21.95 5.41 -4.33
C HIS A 352 22.49 6.74 -3.75
N PRO A 353 22.53 6.91 -2.42
CA PRO A 353 22.97 8.15 -1.79
C PRO A 353 24.36 8.59 -2.22
N GLY A 354 25.33 7.66 -2.28
CA GLY A 354 26.72 7.94 -2.63
C GLY A 354 26.91 8.44 -4.06
N THR A 355 26.00 8.08 -4.97
CA THR A 355 26.05 8.48 -6.39
C THR A 355 25.00 9.53 -6.74
N SER A 356 24.17 9.96 -5.79
CA SER A 356 23.09 10.91 -6.03
C SER A 356 23.63 12.25 -6.56
N ASN A 357 23.26 12.62 -7.79
CA ASN A 357 23.75 13.80 -8.48
C ASN A 357 22.68 14.34 -9.47
N ALA A 358 23.03 15.37 -10.26
CA ALA A 358 22.09 16.01 -11.19
C ALA A 358 21.54 15.08 -12.29
N GLY A 359 22.15 13.90 -12.50
CA GLY A 359 21.67 12.86 -13.40
C GLY A 359 20.61 11.93 -12.80
N CYS A 360 20.25 12.09 -11.51
CA CYS A 360 19.14 11.35 -10.91
C CYS A 360 17.80 11.88 -11.41
N LEU A 361 16.90 10.97 -11.77
CA LEU A 361 15.61 11.30 -12.39
C LEU A 361 14.77 12.25 -11.53
N THR A 362 14.71 12.00 -10.23
CA THR A 362 13.97 12.82 -9.28
C THR A 362 14.83 13.84 -8.55
N GLY A 363 16.04 14.10 -9.08
CA GLY A 363 16.97 15.08 -8.55
C GLY A 363 17.96 14.54 -7.51
N ALA A 364 18.99 15.34 -7.26
CA ALA A 364 20.05 15.01 -6.31
C ALA A 364 19.61 15.29 -4.87
N ILE A 365 20.17 14.52 -3.93
CA ILE A 365 20.03 14.79 -2.49
C ILE A 365 21.20 15.66 -1.99
N PRO A 366 21.02 16.40 -0.88
CA PRO A 366 22.07 17.21 -0.26
C PRO A 366 23.28 16.35 0.13
N LEU A 367 24.48 16.91 0.09
CA LEU A 367 25.72 16.20 0.45
C LEU A 367 25.65 15.54 1.85
N VAL A 368 24.95 16.17 2.79
CA VAL A 368 24.77 15.66 4.16
C VAL A 368 23.93 14.38 4.23
N GLU A 369 23.13 14.09 3.20
CA GLU A 369 22.31 12.87 3.07
C GLU A 369 22.97 11.80 2.17
N ARG A 370 24.12 12.09 1.54
CA ARG A 370 24.84 11.18 0.63
C ARG A 370 25.67 10.13 1.35
N SER A 371 25.05 9.42 2.29
CA SER A 371 25.64 8.28 2.98
C SER A 371 24.79 7.04 2.75
N GLY A 372 25.43 5.94 2.33
CA GLY A 372 24.78 4.64 2.17
C GLY A 372 24.29 4.03 3.49
N ASP A 373 24.77 4.51 4.64
CA ASP A 373 24.33 3.99 5.94
C ASP A 373 23.06 4.67 6.47
N ALA A 374 22.73 5.84 5.94
CA ALA A 374 21.64 6.69 6.43
C ALA A 374 20.29 6.45 5.74
N SER A 375 20.23 5.52 4.77
CA SER A 375 19.05 5.29 3.93
C SER A 375 19.00 3.83 3.48
N CYS A 376 17.80 3.28 3.29
CA CYS A 376 17.62 1.98 2.66
C CYS A 376 18.08 1.96 1.19
N MET A 377 18.26 3.12 0.53
CA MET A 377 18.90 3.22 -0.79
C MET A 377 20.41 3.00 -0.78
N GLY A 378 21.04 2.79 0.38
CA GLY A 378 22.46 2.44 0.44
C GLY A 378 22.75 1.08 -0.17
N SER A 379 23.87 0.97 -0.89
CA SER A 379 24.26 -0.28 -1.54
C SER A 379 25.42 -0.92 -0.78
N PRO A 380 25.48 -2.25 -0.63
CA PRO A 380 26.68 -2.91 -0.14
C PRO A 380 27.93 -2.59 -0.97
N ALA A 381 27.79 -2.10 -2.21
CA ALA A 381 28.91 -1.58 -3.01
C ALA A 381 29.61 -0.40 -2.32
N ASP A 382 28.88 0.41 -1.55
CA ASP A 382 29.43 1.50 -0.74
C ASP A 382 30.36 0.97 0.38
N ASP A 383 30.21 -0.31 0.75
CA ASP A 383 31.00 -1.03 1.77
C ASP A 383 32.02 -2.02 1.17
N GLY A 384 32.32 -1.93 -0.13
CA GLY A 384 33.22 -2.85 -0.83
C GLY A 384 32.60 -4.19 -1.25
N GLY A 385 31.26 -4.29 -1.26
CA GLY A 385 30.47 -5.43 -1.74
C GLY A 385 30.25 -6.51 -0.67
N LEU A 386 29.14 -7.28 -0.78
CA LEU A 386 28.83 -8.39 0.14
C LEU A 386 29.74 -9.61 -0.06
N PHE A 387 30.19 -9.84 -1.30
CA PHE A 387 31.02 -10.98 -1.67
C PHE A 387 32.17 -10.55 -2.61
N PRO A 388 33.10 -9.70 -2.16
CA PRO A 388 34.23 -9.29 -2.97
C PRO A 388 35.11 -10.50 -3.34
N PRO A 389 35.88 -10.42 -4.44
CA PRO A 389 36.82 -11.47 -4.81
C PRO A 389 37.82 -11.71 -3.66
N GLY A 390 37.83 -12.91 -3.10
CA GLY A 390 38.80 -13.32 -2.10
C GLY A 390 40.13 -13.77 -2.73
N PRO A 391 41.09 -14.21 -1.90
CA PRO A 391 42.28 -14.88 -2.40
C PRO A 391 41.89 -16.02 -3.34
N LEU A 392 42.56 -16.12 -4.49
CA LEU A 392 42.27 -17.09 -5.56
C LEU A 392 40.94 -16.86 -6.33
N GLY A 393 40.30 -15.70 -6.17
CA GLY A 393 39.07 -15.35 -6.92
C GLY A 393 37.79 -15.99 -6.38
N ILE A 394 37.87 -16.66 -5.22
CA ILE A 394 36.71 -17.22 -4.55
C ILE A 394 36.01 -16.10 -3.78
N PRO A 395 34.73 -15.78 -4.05
CA PRO A 395 34.00 -14.75 -3.31
C PRO A 395 33.94 -15.10 -1.83
N LEU A 396 34.37 -14.19 -0.96
CA LEU A 396 34.29 -14.35 0.49
C LEU A 396 33.26 -13.38 1.06
N PRO A 397 32.43 -13.78 2.04
CA PRO A 397 31.52 -12.87 2.73
C PRO A 397 32.31 -11.69 3.32
N ASN A 398 31.92 -10.46 3.00
CA ASN A 398 32.43 -9.25 3.63
C ASN A 398 31.59 -8.95 4.87
N PRO A 399 32.09 -9.24 6.09
CA PRO A 399 31.29 -9.10 7.31
C PRO A 399 30.92 -7.63 7.57
N VAL A 400 31.72 -6.66 7.11
CA VAL A 400 31.42 -5.24 7.27
C VAL A 400 30.24 -4.85 6.39
N ALA A 401 30.29 -5.19 5.10
CA ALA A 401 29.18 -4.90 4.18
C ALA A 401 27.88 -5.61 4.59
N ILE A 402 27.98 -6.87 5.05
CA ILE A 402 26.83 -7.61 5.58
C ILE A 402 26.26 -6.90 6.81
N THR A 403 27.13 -6.54 7.76
CA THR A 403 26.71 -5.84 8.99
C THR A 403 26.08 -4.49 8.69
N ASN A 404 26.66 -3.72 7.76
CA ASN A 404 26.16 -2.40 7.38
C ASN A 404 24.82 -2.51 6.64
N ALA A 405 24.67 -3.46 5.71
CA ALA A 405 23.40 -3.74 5.05
C ALA A 405 22.28 -4.05 6.07
N PHE A 406 22.58 -4.84 7.11
CA PHE A 406 21.62 -5.08 8.19
C PHE A 406 21.37 -3.87 9.10
N LYS A 407 22.35 -2.98 9.28
CA LYS A 407 22.23 -1.77 10.11
C LYS A 407 21.51 -0.62 9.43
N ARG A 408 21.44 -0.59 8.09
CA ARG A 408 20.72 0.44 7.34
C ARG A 408 19.28 0.57 7.85
N PRO A 409 18.74 1.79 7.95
CA PRO A 409 17.36 1.98 8.35
C PRO A 409 16.41 1.39 7.29
N LEU A 410 15.25 0.90 7.72
CA LEU A 410 14.10 0.71 6.83
C LEU A 410 13.40 2.06 6.63
N ASP A 411 14.10 3.00 5.99
CA ASP A 411 13.61 4.36 5.75
C ASP A 411 14.47 5.03 4.66
N TYR A 412 13.89 5.98 3.93
CA TYR A 412 14.67 6.87 3.06
C TYR A 412 15.14 8.12 3.83
N SER A 413 16.15 8.79 3.30
CA SER A 413 16.56 10.11 3.81
C SER A 413 15.48 11.17 3.53
N PRO A 414 15.44 12.28 4.28
CA PRO A 414 14.39 13.30 4.15
C PRO A 414 14.19 13.82 2.73
N THR A 415 15.28 14.12 2.00
CA THR A 415 15.16 14.61 0.62
C THR A 415 14.77 13.49 -0.34
N GLN A 416 15.14 12.24 -0.08
CA GLN A 416 14.65 11.11 -0.88
C GLN A 416 13.13 10.97 -0.78
N TRP A 417 12.53 11.14 0.40
CA TRP A 417 11.07 11.14 0.54
C TRP A 417 10.38 12.24 -0.27
N ILE A 418 10.97 13.43 -0.28
CA ILE A 418 10.47 14.55 -1.09
C ILE A 418 10.57 14.23 -2.59
N ASN A 419 11.66 13.55 -2.98
CA ASN A 419 11.95 13.21 -4.37
C ASN A 419 11.24 11.93 -4.86
N ILE A 420 10.49 11.20 -4.03
CA ILE A 420 9.73 10.05 -4.53
C ILE A 420 8.69 10.53 -5.54
N ASP A 421 8.71 9.91 -6.72
CA ASP A 421 7.79 10.20 -7.81
C ASP A 421 7.19 8.90 -8.37
N PRO A 422 6.02 8.47 -7.86
CA PRO A 422 5.31 7.30 -8.38
C PRO A 422 4.77 7.52 -9.79
N SER A 423 4.60 8.79 -10.23
CA SER A 423 4.07 9.17 -11.56
C SER A 423 4.96 8.70 -12.72
N LEU A 424 6.26 8.53 -12.47
CA LEU A 424 7.25 8.14 -13.48
C LEU A 424 6.96 6.78 -14.12
N SER A 425 6.16 5.95 -13.46
CA SER A 425 5.89 4.57 -13.82
C SER A 425 4.78 4.39 -14.88
N ARG A 426 3.88 5.38 -15.01
CA ARG A 426 2.76 5.37 -15.98
C ARG A 426 3.15 5.83 -17.38
N ASN A 427 4.18 6.66 -17.51
CA ASN A 427 4.61 7.27 -18.77
C ASN A 427 5.51 6.37 -19.65
N ARG A 428 5.54 5.05 -19.42
CA ARG A 428 6.31 4.06 -20.21
C ARG A 428 5.51 2.83 -20.62
#